data_AF-A0A920LY61-F1
#
_entry.id   AF-A0A920LY61-F1
#
_cell.length_a   1.000
_cell.length_b   1.000
_cell.length_c   1.000
_cell.angle_alpha   90.00
_cell.angle_beta   90.00
_cell.angle_gamma   90.00
#
_symmetry.space_group_name_H-M   'P 1'
#
loop_
_entity.id
_entity.type
_entity.pdbx_description
1 polymer ?
#
loop_
_entity_poly.entity_id
_entity_poly.type
_entity_poly.pdbx_seq_one_letter_code
_entity_poly.pdbx_strand_id
1 'polypeptide(L)'
;MGIQLLKTMVYLLNEKGLDLNIDLNELVPISNYFKNVREKYNEFEGSMRGVDMQMLINQVPGGMLSNLETQLKGLGKEELMNKVVEEIYEVRKDLGYVPLVTPASQIIGAQALSNIVNDKYETLSLEIIDLVLGYYGKLPGDLDKNLLSKASENKKL
;
A
#
# COMPACT_ATOMS: atom_id res chain seq x y z
N MET A 1 -6.63 -4.27 -16.28
CA MET A 1 -7.26 -2.96 -16.04
C MET A 1 -6.62 -1.83 -16.88
N GLY A 2 -5.29 -1.79 -17.01
CA GLY A 2 -4.59 -0.67 -17.69
C GLY A 2 -5.00 -0.36 -19.14
N ILE A 3 -5.17 -1.36 -20.01
CA ILE A 3 -5.47 -1.09 -21.44
C ILE A 3 -6.92 -0.64 -21.66
N GLN A 4 -7.86 -1.08 -20.82
CA GLN A 4 -9.25 -0.62 -20.90
C GLN A 4 -9.35 0.86 -20.51
N LEU A 5 -8.59 1.28 -19.49
CA LEU A 5 -8.53 2.68 -19.05
C LEU A 5 -7.95 3.58 -20.16
N LEU A 6 -6.88 3.12 -20.84
CA LEU A 6 -6.27 3.83 -21.95
C LEU A 6 -7.28 4.09 -23.09
N LYS A 7 -8.05 3.08 -23.50
CA LYS A 7 -9.10 3.24 -24.52
C LYS A 7 -10.13 4.29 -24.13
N THR A 8 -10.62 4.24 -22.88
CA THR A 8 -11.59 5.20 -22.37
C THR A 8 -11.03 6.62 -22.34
N MET A 9 -9.78 6.80 -21.91
CA MET A 9 -9.13 8.11 -21.87
C MET A 9 -8.90 8.68 -23.28
N VAL A 10 -8.39 7.88 -24.22
CA VAL A 10 -8.16 8.30 -25.61
C VAL A 10 -9.48 8.72 -26.25
N TYR A 11 -10.55 7.93 -26.07
CA TYR A 11 -11.87 8.27 -26.58
C TYR A 11 -12.38 9.61 -26.00
N LEU A 12 -12.34 9.78 -24.67
CA LEU A 12 -12.82 10.99 -24.00
C LEU A 12 -12.02 12.25 -24.38
N LEU A 13 -10.71 12.12 -24.57
CA LEU A 13 -9.83 13.24 -24.93
C LEU A 13 -10.03 13.66 -26.39
N ASN A 14 -10.19 12.69 -27.30
CA ASN A 14 -10.54 12.95 -28.70
C ASN A 14 -11.91 13.65 -28.82
N GLU A 15 -12.93 13.20 -28.07
CA GLU A 15 -14.25 13.85 -28.01
C GLU A 15 -14.16 15.30 -27.50
N LYS A 16 -13.16 15.61 -26.67
CA LYS A 16 -12.87 16.98 -26.18
C LYS A 16 -11.99 17.80 -27.14
N GLY A 17 -11.65 17.27 -28.32
CA GLY A 17 -10.80 17.93 -29.30
C GLY A 17 -9.30 17.89 -28.98
N LEU A 18 -8.89 17.08 -27.99
CA LEU A 18 -7.48 16.83 -27.68
C LEU A 18 -7.04 15.56 -28.40
N ASP A 19 -6.64 15.71 -29.66
CA ASP A 19 -6.16 14.58 -30.47
C ASP A 19 -4.82 14.07 -29.96
N LEU A 20 -4.80 12.80 -29.54
CA LEU A 20 -3.61 12.12 -29.04
C LEU A 20 -2.85 11.36 -30.14
N ASN A 21 -3.36 11.34 -31.38
CA ASN A 21 -2.80 10.57 -32.50
C ASN A 21 -2.63 9.08 -32.16
N ILE A 22 -3.64 8.50 -31.49
CA ILE A 22 -3.69 7.07 -31.14
C ILE A 22 -4.92 6.44 -31.82
N ASP A 23 -4.68 5.44 -32.67
CA ASP A 23 -5.77 4.65 -33.26
C ASP A 23 -6.31 3.62 -32.26
N LEU A 24 -7.59 3.78 -31.88
CA LEU A 24 -8.27 2.85 -30.98
C LEU A 24 -8.35 1.43 -31.53
N ASN A 25 -8.34 1.24 -32.86
CA ASN A 25 -8.35 -0.07 -33.48
C ASN A 25 -7.06 -0.84 -33.22
N GLU A 26 -5.92 -0.17 -33.17
CA GLU A 26 -4.63 -0.80 -32.84
C GLU A 26 -4.56 -1.25 -31.38
N LEU A 27 -5.33 -0.62 -30.47
CA LEU A 27 -5.41 -1.03 -29.06
C LEU A 27 -6.25 -2.29 -28.84
N VAL A 28 -7.11 -2.69 -29.79
CA VAL A 28 -7.94 -3.91 -29.68
C VAL A 28 -7.10 -5.19 -29.61
N PRO A 29 -6.19 -5.49 -30.56
CA PRO A 29 -5.37 -6.69 -30.49
C PRO A 29 -4.45 -6.72 -29.26
N ILE A 30 -3.90 -5.57 -28.85
CA ILE A 30 -3.08 -5.45 -27.63
C ILE A 30 -3.91 -5.81 -26.39
N SER A 31 -5.13 -5.29 -26.30
CA SER A 31 -6.06 -5.62 -25.21
C SER A 31 -6.38 -7.11 -25.13
N ASN A 32 -6.62 -7.76 -26.28
CA ASN A 32 -6.93 -9.18 -26.34
C ASN A 32 -5.72 -10.04 -25.95
N TYR A 33 -4.52 -9.65 -26.39
CA TYR A 33 -3.28 -10.31 -25.99
C TYR A 33 -3.11 -10.31 -24.46
N PHE A 34 -3.19 -9.14 -23.81
CA PHE A 34 -3.01 -9.06 -22.36
C PHE A 34 -4.15 -9.73 -21.56
N LYS A 35 -5.35 -9.84 -22.13
CA LYS A 35 -6.43 -10.64 -21.54
C LYS A 35 -6.02 -12.11 -21.41
N ASN A 36 -5.48 -12.69 -22.48
CA ASN A 36 -5.02 -14.08 -22.50
C ASN A 36 -3.78 -14.29 -21.61
N VAL A 37 -2.87 -13.30 -21.53
CA VAL A 37 -1.72 -13.37 -20.61
C VAL A 37 -2.21 -13.37 -19.17
N ARG A 38 -3.14 -12.49 -18.79
CA ARG A 38 -3.64 -12.36 -17.42
C ARG A 38 -4.26 -13.65 -16.89
N GLU A 39 -4.96 -14.41 -17.73
CA GLU A 39 -5.55 -15.71 -17.34
C GLU A 39 -4.50 -16.71 -16.81
N LYS A 40 -3.26 -16.65 -17.31
CA LYS A 40 -2.16 -17.51 -16.86
C LYS A 40 -1.67 -17.20 -15.44
N TYR A 41 -1.98 -16.02 -14.91
CA TYR A 41 -1.52 -15.55 -13.59
C TYR A 41 -2.67 -15.44 -12.58
N ASN A 42 -3.77 -16.16 -12.81
CA ASN A 42 -4.96 -16.07 -11.96
C ASN A 42 -4.70 -16.43 -10.48
N GLU A 43 -3.70 -17.26 -10.19
CA GLU A 43 -3.29 -17.61 -8.82
C GLU A 43 -2.70 -16.43 -8.03
N PHE A 44 -2.19 -15.40 -8.70
CA PHE A 44 -1.59 -14.21 -8.10
C PHE A 44 -2.54 -13.00 -8.06
N GLU A 45 -3.78 -13.16 -8.55
CA GLU A 45 -4.79 -12.11 -8.45
C GLU A 45 -5.20 -11.95 -6.97
N GLY A 46 -4.98 -10.75 -6.42
CA GLY A 46 -5.49 -10.38 -5.10
C GLY A 46 -7.02 -10.40 -5.05
N SER A 47 -7.58 -10.47 -3.84
CA SER A 47 -9.04 -10.53 -3.65
C SER A 47 -9.77 -9.24 -4.08
N MET A 48 -9.04 -8.11 -4.12
CA MET A 48 -9.52 -6.84 -4.63
C MET A 48 -9.77 -6.86 -6.15
N ARG A 49 -11.02 -7.09 -6.52
CA ARG A 49 -11.52 -6.91 -7.88
C ARG A 49 -12.35 -5.63 -7.96
N GLY A 50 -11.79 -4.56 -8.52
CA GLY A 50 -12.54 -3.32 -8.81
C GLY A 50 -11.98 -2.10 -8.09
N VAL A 51 -12.83 -1.08 -7.93
CA VAL A 51 -12.52 0.15 -7.19
C VAL A 51 -12.93 -0.06 -5.73
N ASP A 52 -11.96 -0.12 -4.83
CA ASP A 52 -12.23 -0.11 -3.41
C ASP A 52 -12.25 1.33 -2.88
N MET A 53 -13.45 1.83 -2.55
CA MET A 53 -13.61 3.17 -1.97
C MET A 53 -12.97 3.29 -0.59
N GLN A 54 -12.74 2.17 0.10
CA GLN A 54 -12.07 2.15 1.40
C GLN A 54 -10.61 2.59 1.26
N MET A 55 -9.99 2.45 0.08
CA MET A 55 -8.67 3.03 -0.21
C MET A 55 -8.66 4.56 -0.17
N LEU A 56 -9.75 5.22 -0.59
CA LEU A 56 -9.86 6.69 -0.53
C LEU A 56 -9.96 7.19 0.92
N ILE A 57 -10.56 6.38 1.79
CA ILE A 57 -10.76 6.70 3.21
C ILE A 57 -9.47 6.40 3.99
N ASN A 58 -8.92 5.20 3.83
CA ASN A 58 -7.84 4.69 4.67
C ASN A 58 -6.44 5.02 4.13
N GLN A 59 -6.34 5.50 2.88
CA GLN A 59 -5.10 5.88 2.20
C GLN A 59 -4.04 4.77 2.13
N VAL A 60 -4.42 3.51 2.33
CA VAL A 60 -3.51 2.37 2.22
C VAL A 60 -3.36 1.97 0.74
N PRO A 61 -2.13 1.90 0.19
CA PRO A 61 -1.92 1.51 -1.20
C PRO A 61 -2.42 0.09 -1.49
N GLY A 62 -2.99 -0.14 -2.68
CA GLY A 62 -3.60 -1.44 -3.02
C GLY A 62 -2.61 -2.60 -2.99
N GLY A 63 -1.37 -2.38 -3.45
CA GLY A 63 -0.32 -3.39 -3.37
C GLY A 63 0.11 -3.74 -1.93
N MET A 64 -0.03 -2.79 -1.00
CA MET A 64 0.21 -3.02 0.42
C MET A 64 -0.90 -3.88 1.02
N LEU A 65 -2.17 -3.60 0.69
CA LEU A 65 -3.33 -4.39 1.13
C LEU A 65 -3.27 -5.83 0.64
N SER A 66 -3.03 -6.07 -0.66
CA SER A 66 -2.95 -7.45 -1.19
C SER A 66 -1.81 -8.27 -0.56
N ASN A 67 -0.70 -7.62 -0.21
CA ASN A 67 0.39 -8.28 0.51
C ASN A 67 -0.03 -8.63 1.95
N LEU A 68 -0.69 -7.72 2.65
CA LEU A 68 -1.21 -7.97 4.01
C LEU A 68 -2.28 -9.06 4.03
N GLU A 69 -3.18 -9.11 3.03
CA GLU A 69 -4.15 -10.20 2.86
C GLU A 69 -3.45 -11.55 2.80
N THR A 70 -2.40 -11.64 1.97
CA THR A 70 -1.63 -12.87 1.81
C THR A 70 -0.93 -13.27 3.11
N GLN A 71 -0.37 -12.31 3.85
CA GLN A 71 0.28 -12.56 5.15
C GLN A 71 -0.73 -13.04 6.21
N LEU A 72 -1.86 -12.36 6.36
CA LEU A 72 -2.92 -12.72 7.31
C LEU A 72 -3.53 -14.08 7.00
N LYS A 73 -3.74 -14.38 5.71
CA LYS A 73 -4.18 -15.70 5.25
C LYS A 73 -3.18 -16.80 5.61
N GLY A 74 -1.89 -16.56 5.43
CA GLY A 74 -0.84 -17.49 5.84
C GLY A 74 -0.81 -17.76 7.36
N LEU A 75 -1.27 -16.81 8.17
CA LEU A 75 -1.40 -16.92 9.62
C LEU A 75 -2.77 -17.45 10.07
N GLY A 76 -3.73 -17.63 9.16
CA GLY A 76 -5.11 -17.99 9.49
C GLY A 76 -5.86 -16.90 10.28
N LYS A 77 -5.51 -15.62 10.08
CA LYS A 77 -6.02 -14.45 10.82
C LYS A 77 -6.67 -13.40 9.89
N GLU A 78 -7.33 -13.85 8.84
CA GLU A 78 -7.93 -12.99 7.81
C GLU A 78 -8.93 -11.97 8.40
N GLU A 79 -9.59 -12.31 9.50
CA GLU A 79 -10.54 -11.46 10.22
C GLU A 79 -9.93 -10.20 10.83
N LEU A 80 -8.60 -10.14 10.97
CA LEU A 80 -7.90 -9.00 11.55
C LEU A 80 -7.61 -7.88 10.55
N MET A 81 -7.95 -8.05 9.26
CA MET A 81 -7.64 -7.07 8.21
C MET A 81 -8.05 -5.64 8.58
N ASN A 82 -9.30 -5.45 9.01
CA ASN A 82 -9.80 -4.11 9.34
C ASN A 82 -9.01 -3.47 10.48
N LYS A 83 -8.65 -4.26 11.51
CA LYS A 83 -7.84 -3.78 12.64
C LYS A 83 -6.44 -3.39 12.20
N VAL A 84 -5.82 -4.18 11.30
CA VAL A 84 -4.50 -3.86 10.76
C VAL A 84 -4.54 -2.56 9.94
N VAL A 85 -5.60 -2.35 9.15
CA VAL A 85 -5.78 -1.10 8.39
C VAL A 85 -5.94 0.12 9.29
N GLU A 86 -6.70 0.01 10.37
CA GLU A 86 -6.82 1.06 11.39
C GLU A 86 -5.47 1.32 12.08
N GLU A 87 -4.74 0.27 12.43
CA GLU A 87 -3.43 0.39 13.08
C GLU A 87 -2.37 0.99 12.13
N ILE A 88 -2.43 0.73 10.83
CA ILE A 88 -1.57 1.40 9.83
C ILE A 88 -1.75 2.92 9.90
N TYR A 89 -2.98 3.39 10.06
CA TYR A 89 -3.26 4.82 10.18
C TYR A 89 -2.64 5.40 11.48
N GLU A 90 -2.82 4.73 12.61
CA GLU A 90 -2.26 5.18 13.89
C GLU A 90 -0.72 5.16 13.89
N VAL A 91 -0.10 4.09 13.37
CA VAL A 91 1.38 4.03 13.23
C VAL A 91 1.89 5.12 12.30
N ARG A 92 1.21 5.36 11.17
CA ARG A 92 1.58 6.43 10.23
C ARG A 92 1.49 7.81 10.88
N LYS A 93 0.47 8.03 11.72
CA LYS A 93 0.29 9.27 12.49
C LYS A 93 1.41 9.44 13.52
N ASP A 94 1.76 8.38 14.26
CA ASP A 94 2.86 8.39 15.23
C ASP A 94 4.22 8.66 14.54
N LEU A 95 4.32 8.35 13.25
CA LEU A 95 5.48 8.63 12.38
C LEU A 95 5.38 9.96 11.61
N GLY A 96 4.53 10.88 12.07
CA GLY A 96 4.42 12.21 11.47
C GLY A 96 3.85 12.22 10.06
N TYR A 97 2.91 11.31 9.75
CA TYR A 97 2.24 11.20 8.45
C TYR A 97 3.15 10.92 7.25
N VAL A 98 4.19 10.11 7.45
CA VAL A 98 5.09 9.68 6.36
C VAL A 98 4.32 9.12 5.15
N PRO A 99 4.74 9.43 3.89
CA PRO A 99 4.10 8.89 2.70
C PRO A 99 4.17 7.36 2.65
N LEU A 100 3.05 6.71 2.36
CA LEU A 100 2.97 5.25 2.22
C LEU A 100 3.45 4.80 0.84
N VAL A 101 4.76 4.92 0.62
CA VAL A 101 5.46 4.37 -0.55
C VAL A 101 6.60 3.47 -0.08
N THR A 102 7.06 2.56 -0.93
CA THR A 102 8.17 1.66 -0.58
C THR A 102 9.44 2.49 -0.31
N PRO A 103 10.20 2.21 0.78
CA PRO A 103 10.04 1.11 1.75
C PRO A 103 9.09 1.41 2.93
N ALA A 104 8.74 2.67 3.19
CA ALA A 104 7.96 3.09 4.36
C ALA A 104 6.61 2.37 4.50
N SER A 105 5.90 2.10 3.38
CA SER A 105 4.65 1.35 3.39
C SER A 105 4.80 -0.06 3.99
N GLN A 106 5.88 -0.77 3.65
CA GLN A 106 6.14 -2.12 4.16
C GLN A 106 6.52 -2.10 5.63
N ILE A 107 7.36 -1.13 6.03
CA ILE A 107 7.80 -0.94 7.42
C ILE A 107 6.59 -0.69 8.32
N ILE A 108 5.70 0.23 7.92
CA ILE A 108 4.48 0.56 8.67
C ILE A 108 3.50 -0.62 8.70
N GLY A 109 3.32 -1.31 7.57
CA GLY A 109 2.44 -2.49 7.51
C GLY A 109 2.89 -3.61 8.44
N ALA A 110 4.19 -3.89 8.46
CA ALA A 110 4.78 -4.90 9.34
C ALA A 110 4.63 -4.52 10.82
N GLN A 111 4.90 -3.26 11.18
CA GLN A 111 4.72 -2.79 12.56
C GLN A 111 3.25 -2.80 12.99
N ALA A 112 2.33 -2.41 12.11
CA ALA A 112 0.90 -2.46 12.39
C ALA A 112 0.42 -3.90 12.62
N LEU A 113 0.84 -4.84 11.77
CA LEU A 113 0.57 -6.26 11.99
C LEU A 113 1.13 -6.75 13.33
N SER A 114 2.37 -6.37 13.67
CA SER A 114 2.99 -6.69 14.96
C SER A 114 2.18 -6.14 16.14
N ASN A 115 1.69 -4.90 16.04
CA ASN A 115 0.87 -4.25 17.08
C ASN A 115 -0.53 -4.86 17.25
N ILE A 116 -1.02 -5.60 16.24
CA ILE A 116 -2.29 -6.33 16.32
C ILE A 116 -2.09 -7.74 16.90
N VAL A 117 -0.94 -8.36 16.62
CA VAL A 117 -0.61 -9.69 17.15
C VAL A 117 -0.09 -9.63 18.58
N ASN A 118 0.65 -8.58 18.92
CA ASN A 118 1.26 -8.29 20.23
C ASN A 118 0.72 -6.96 20.79
N ASP A 119 1.29 -6.45 21.89
CA ASP A 119 0.93 -5.11 22.38
C ASP A 119 1.56 -3.98 21.53
N LYS A 120 0.90 -2.81 21.48
CA LYS A 120 1.32 -1.67 20.66
C LYS A 120 2.74 -1.21 21.00
N TYR A 121 3.64 -1.29 20.01
CA TYR A 121 5.07 -0.99 20.16
C TYR A 121 5.74 -1.76 21.31
N GLU A 122 5.28 -2.97 21.63
CA GLU A 122 5.99 -3.89 22.52
C GLU A 122 7.34 -4.27 21.90
N THR A 123 7.31 -4.64 20.63
CA THR A 123 8.49 -4.92 19.81
C THR A 123 8.62 -3.90 18.69
N LEU A 124 9.82 -3.34 18.52
CA LEU A 124 10.16 -2.45 17.42
C LEU A 124 11.14 -3.15 16.49
N SER A 125 10.86 -3.14 15.19
CA SER A 125 11.84 -3.60 14.20
C SER A 125 12.98 -2.58 14.04
N LEU A 126 14.12 -3.03 13.53
CA LEU A 126 15.25 -2.14 13.24
C LEU A 126 14.86 -1.07 12.24
N GLU A 127 14.02 -1.39 11.26
CA GLU A 127 13.55 -0.46 10.24
C GLU A 127 12.68 0.65 10.83
N ILE A 128 11.83 0.35 11.82
CA ILE A 128 11.06 1.36 12.56
C ILE A 128 11.99 2.25 13.37
N ILE A 129 12.96 1.67 14.09
CA ILE A 129 13.94 2.42 14.86
C ILE A 129 14.72 3.37 13.94
N ASP A 130 15.22 2.86 12.81
CA ASP A 130 15.98 3.65 11.85
C ASP A 130 15.13 4.75 11.21
N LEU A 131 13.86 4.49 10.94
CA LEU A 131 12.94 5.49 10.39
C LEU A 131 12.63 6.59 11.42
N VAL A 132 12.39 6.24 12.68
CA VAL A 132 12.18 7.19 13.78
C VAL A 132 13.42 8.04 14.06
N LEU A 133 14.61 7.43 13.99
CA LEU A 133 15.88 8.12 14.21
C LEU A 133 16.39 8.91 12.98
N GLY A 134 15.64 8.89 11.88
CA GLY A 134 15.90 9.73 10.70
C GLY A 134 16.94 9.17 9.72
N TYR A 135 17.27 7.87 9.79
CA TYR A 135 18.18 7.22 8.83
C TYR A 135 17.57 7.12 7.42
N TYR A 136 16.24 7.14 7.33
CA TYR A 136 15.50 7.23 6.06
C TYR A 136 15.26 8.68 5.60
N GLY A 137 15.82 9.65 6.32
CA GLY A 137 15.62 11.08 6.09
C GLY A 137 14.66 11.72 7.11
N LYS A 138 14.38 13.00 6.89
CA LYS A 138 13.52 13.78 7.78
C LYS A 138 12.05 13.46 7.52
N LEU A 139 11.34 13.03 8.56
CA LEU A 139 9.90 12.82 8.51
C LEU A 139 9.15 14.17 8.42
N PRO A 140 7.99 14.22 7.73
CA PRO A 140 7.34 15.49 7.41
C PRO A 140 6.61 16.13 8.59
N GLY A 141 6.12 15.33 9.54
CA GLY A 141 5.40 15.78 10.73
C GLY A 141 6.10 15.44 12.03
N ASP A 142 5.45 15.83 13.14
CA ASP A 142 5.93 15.53 14.48
C ASP A 142 5.80 14.04 14.80
N LEU A 143 6.85 13.50 15.41
CA LEU A 143 6.88 12.12 15.91
C LEU A 143 6.17 12.01 17.26
N ASP A 144 5.53 10.88 17.49
CA ASP A 144 5.09 10.52 18.83
C ASP A 144 6.29 10.44 19.80
N LYS A 145 6.17 11.10 20.94
CA LYS A 145 7.26 11.24 21.91
C LYS A 145 7.60 9.91 22.57
N ASN A 146 6.61 9.04 22.80
CA ASN A 146 6.84 7.74 23.43
C ASN A 146 7.55 6.81 22.46
N LEU A 147 7.15 6.82 21.18
CA LEU A 147 7.80 6.07 20.12
C LEU A 147 9.26 6.50 19.94
N LEU A 148 9.53 7.81 19.93
CA LEU A 148 10.89 8.35 19.86
C LEU A 148 11.75 7.93 21.05
N SER A 149 11.20 7.96 22.27
CA SER A 149 11.91 7.50 23.47
C SER A 149 12.25 6.01 23.39
N LYS A 150 11.27 5.16 23.07
CA LYS A 150 11.46 3.71 22.93
C LYS A 150 12.49 3.37 21.85
N ALA A 151 12.45 4.03 20.69
CA ALA A 151 13.41 3.80 19.61
C ALA A 151 14.84 4.19 20.03
N SER A 152 14.99 5.29 20.78
CA SER A 152 16.29 5.75 21.29
C SER A 152 16.88 4.83 22.35
N GLU A 153 16.04 4.17 23.15
CA GLU A 153 16.47 3.20 24.16
C GLU A 153 16.96 1.89 23.53
N ASN A 154 16.25 1.37 22.52
CA ASN A 154 16.60 0.13 21.84
C ASN A 154 17.94 0.18 21.10
N LYS A 155 18.39 1.38 20.69
CA LYS A 155 19.69 1.55 20.02
C LYS A 155 20.90 1.54 20.97
N LYS A 156 20.69 1.59 22.28
CA LYS A 156 21.77 1.55 23.28
C LYS A 156 22.27 0.13 23.60
N LEU A 157 21.70 -0.89 22.96
CA LEU A 157 22.15 -2.29 22.98
C LEU A 157 22.97 -2.59 21.73
#